data_AF-A0A2H0ESI1-F1
#
_entry.id   AF-A0A2H0ESI1-F1
#
_cell.length_a   1.000
_cell.length_b   1.000
_cell.length_c   1.000
_cell.angle_alpha   90.00
_cell.angle_beta   90.00
_cell.angle_gamma   90.00
#
_symmetry.space_group_name_H-M   'P 1'
#
loop_
_entity.id
_entity.type
_entity.pdbx_description
1 polymer ?
#
loop_
_entity_poly.entity_id
_entity_poly.type
_entity_poly.pdbx_seq_one_letter_code
_entity_poly.pdbx_strand_id
1 'polypeptide(L)'
;MTFGLALALAAPVAALAGGLEIQPVTDGVWALVGEKQQRSADNLANNATFGVVVTGDGVVLIDPGGSWRGAAEIDAAIATLTGQPVRVVIDTGGQDHRWLGNS
;
A
#
# COMPACT_ATOMS: atom_id res chain seq x y z
N MET A 1 -12.76 14.37 51.37
CA MET A 1 -13.08 13.96 49.99
C MET A 1 -11.77 13.70 49.28
N THR A 2 -11.35 12.44 49.20
CA THR A 2 -10.09 12.02 48.56
C THR A 2 -10.32 11.88 47.06
N PHE A 3 -9.70 12.75 46.26
CA PHE A 3 -9.63 12.62 44.81
C PHE A 3 -8.58 11.55 44.46
N GLY A 4 -9.04 10.39 43.97
CA GLY A 4 -8.15 9.35 43.46
C GLY A 4 -7.71 9.69 42.04
N LEU A 5 -6.40 9.85 41.84
CA LEU A 5 -5.79 10.00 40.51
C LEU A 5 -5.69 8.61 39.86
N ALA A 6 -6.56 8.32 38.89
CA ALA A 6 -6.46 7.12 38.07
C ALA A 6 -5.43 7.37 36.95
N LEU A 7 -4.27 6.73 37.05
CA LEU A 7 -3.26 6.75 36.00
C LEU A 7 -3.66 5.74 34.91
N ALA A 8 -4.25 6.23 33.82
CA ALA A 8 -4.54 5.41 32.65
C ALA A 8 -3.21 5.06 31.94
N LEU A 9 -2.77 3.81 32.09
CA LEU A 9 -1.67 3.25 31.30
C LEU A 9 -2.16 3.07 29.86
N ALA A 10 -1.85 4.02 28.99
CA ALA A 10 -1.96 3.83 27.55
C ALA A 10 -0.89 2.82 27.12
N ALA A 11 -1.30 1.60 26.75
CA ALA A 11 -0.40 0.63 26.17
C ALA A 11 0.10 1.16 24.81
N PRO A 12 1.40 1.00 24.47
CA PRO A 12 1.88 1.35 23.14
C PRO A 12 1.19 0.43 22.13
N VAL A 13 0.42 1.02 21.21
CA VAL A 13 0.00 0.32 20.01
C VAL A 13 1.26 0.09 19.21
N ALA A 14 1.73 -1.15 19.15
CA ALA A 14 2.78 -1.53 18.23
C ALA A 14 2.28 -1.21 16.81
N ALA A 15 2.92 -0.25 16.14
CA ALA A 15 2.72 -0.06 14.71
C ALA A 15 3.13 -1.38 14.04
N LEU A 16 2.17 -2.04 13.37
CA LEU A 16 2.48 -3.16 12.50
C LEU A 16 3.35 -2.61 11.37
N ALA A 17 4.65 -2.83 11.47
CA ALA A 17 5.58 -2.60 10.37
C ALA A 17 5.34 -3.71 9.32
N GLY A 18 5.35 -3.33 8.04
CA GLY A 18 5.25 -4.26 6.91
C GLY A 18 3.87 -4.38 6.25
N GLY A 19 3.27 -3.27 5.81
CA GLY A 19 2.11 -3.30 4.92
C GLY A 19 1.83 -1.97 4.23
N LEU A 20 1.09 -2.01 3.12
CA LEU A 20 0.65 -0.82 2.40
C LEU A 20 -0.50 -0.12 3.14
N GLU A 21 -0.34 1.16 3.45
CA GLU A 21 -1.44 1.99 3.93
C GLU A 21 -2.34 2.40 2.76
N ILE A 22 -3.60 1.99 2.80
CA ILE A 22 -4.59 2.33 1.77
C ILE A 22 -5.19 3.69 2.10
N GLN A 23 -4.95 4.68 1.25
CA GLN A 23 -5.48 6.03 1.39
C GLN A 23 -6.46 6.36 0.25
N PRO A 24 -7.74 6.66 0.55
CA PRO A 24 -8.66 7.15 -0.47
C PRO A 24 -8.25 8.56 -0.92
N VAL A 25 -8.24 8.79 -2.24
CA VAL A 25 -8.00 10.11 -2.83
C VAL A 25 -9.32 10.75 -3.23
N THR A 26 -10.15 10.00 -3.96
CA THR A 26 -11.53 10.33 -4.34
C THR A 26 -12.26 9.04 -4.74
N ASP A 27 -13.53 9.15 -5.15
CA ASP A 27 -14.32 7.99 -5.55
C ASP A 27 -13.62 7.21 -6.67
N GLY A 28 -13.36 5.91 -6.42
CA GLY A 28 -12.69 5.06 -7.39
C GLY A 28 -11.18 5.26 -7.50
N VAL A 29 -10.55 6.07 -6.64
CA VAL A 29 -9.10 6.35 -6.69
C VAL A 29 -8.45 6.26 -5.32
N TRP A 30 -7.37 5.47 -5.23
CA TRP A 30 -6.61 5.23 -4.00
C TRP A 30 -5.11 5.36 -4.22
N ALA A 31 -4.42 5.73 -3.15
CA ALA A 31 -2.98 5.58 -3.00
C ALA A 31 -2.70 4.39 -2.08
N LEU A 32 -1.76 3.54 -2.47
CA LEU A 32 -1.19 2.48 -1.63
C LEU A 32 0.18 2.97 -1.16
N VAL A 33 0.28 3.39 0.10
CA VAL A 33 1.47 4.05 0.63
C VAL A 33 2.32 3.02 1.36
N GLY A 34 3.47 2.71 0.78
CA GLY A 34 4.49 1.87 1.40
C GLY A 34 5.36 2.62 2.40
N GLU A 35 6.26 1.88 3.03
CA GLU A 35 7.18 2.43 4.04
C GLU A 35 8.14 3.47 3.44
N LYS A 36 8.51 4.47 4.24
CA LYS A 36 9.44 5.54 3.83
C LYS A 36 10.91 5.21 4.08
N GLN A 37 11.20 3.98 4.51
CA GLN A 37 12.55 3.50 4.78
C GLN A 37 13.22 2.97 3.51
N GLN A 38 14.48 2.55 3.63
CA GLN A 38 15.16 1.90 2.51
C GLN A 38 14.48 0.57 2.16
N ARG A 39 14.57 0.19 0.88
CA ARG A 39 14.15 -1.15 0.42
C ARG A 39 14.78 -2.25 1.27
N SER A 40 13.97 -3.22 1.65
CA SER A 40 14.39 -4.39 2.42
C SER A 40 13.61 -5.62 1.94
N ALA A 41 14.04 -6.80 2.39
CA ALA A 41 13.25 -8.01 2.17
C ALA A 41 11.91 -7.96 2.91
N ASP A 42 11.84 -7.24 4.04
CA ASP A 42 10.64 -7.14 4.87
C ASP A 42 9.56 -6.29 4.22
N ASN A 43 9.93 -5.16 3.61
CA ASN A 43 8.99 -4.30 2.88
C ASN A 43 8.83 -4.70 1.41
N LEU A 44 9.39 -5.83 0.98
CA LEU A 44 9.26 -6.38 -0.38
C LEU A 44 9.70 -5.41 -1.50
N ALA A 45 10.55 -4.43 -1.16
CA ALA A 45 10.92 -3.28 -1.98
C ALA A 45 9.75 -2.32 -2.33
N ASN A 46 8.62 -2.41 -1.64
CA ASN A 46 7.47 -1.51 -1.73
C ASN A 46 7.66 -0.26 -0.85
N ASN A 47 8.77 0.45 -1.01
CA ASN A 47 9.06 1.68 -0.26
C ASN A 47 8.67 2.95 -1.04
N ALA A 48 7.51 2.91 -1.67
CA ALA A 48 6.98 3.97 -2.54
C ALA A 48 5.46 4.08 -2.39
N THR A 49 4.86 5.06 -3.08
CA THR A 49 3.41 5.18 -3.21
C THR A 49 2.98 4.69 -4.58
N PHE A 50 2.01 3.78 -4.60
CA PHE A 50 1.40 3.21 -5.80
C PHE A 50 -0.02 3.74 -5.97
N GLY A 51 -0.52 3.77 -7.20
CA GLY A 51 -1.84 4.31 -7.49
C GLY A 51 -2.80 3.23 -7.97
N VAL A 52 -4.06 3.31 -7.54
CA VAL A 52 -5.13 2.41 -7.99
C VAL A 52 -6.30 3.26 -8.48
N VAL A 53 -6.71 3.05 -9.74
CA VAL A 53 -7.90 3.67 -10.33
C VAL A 53 -8.85 2.57 -10.77
N VAL A 54 -10.02 2.49 -10.13
CA VAL A 54 -11.09 1.57 -10.52
C VAL A 54 -11.96 2.24 -11.57
N THR A 55 -12.10 1.60 -12.72
CA THR A 55 -12.93 2.08 -13.83
C THR A 55 -14.13 1.15 -14.05
N GLY A 56 -14.91 1.38 -15.11
CA GLY A 56 -15.94 0.43 -15.56
C GLY A 56 -15.39 -0.83 -16.26
N ASP A 57 -14.15 -0.77 -16.76
CA ASP A 57 -13.54 -1.82 -17.59
C ASP A 57 -12.43 -2.60 -16.85
N GLY A 58 -12.18 -2.28 -15.59
CA GLY A 58 -11.10 -2.85 -14.78
C GLY A 58 -10.30 -1.82 -14.00
N VAL A 59 -9.23 -2.29 -13.37
CA VAL A 59 -8.30 -1.47 -12.60
C VAL A 59 -7.13 -1.00 -13.46
N VAL A 60 -6.79 0.29 -13.33
CA VAL A 60 -5.51 0.84 -13.77
C VAL A 60 -4.60 0.93 -12.54
N LEU A 61 -3.51 0.17 -12.55
CA LEU A 61 -2.47 0.19 -11.53
C LEU A 61 -1.34 1.13 -11.98
N ILE A 62 -0.94 2.04 -11.10
CA ILE A 62 0.19 2.94 -11.29
C ILE A 62 1.35 2.43 -10.44
N ASP A 63 2.43 2.04 -11.11
CA ASP A 63 3.63 1.40 -10.55
C ASP A 63 3.32 0.06 -9.85
N PRO A 64 3.79 -1.10 -10.37
CA PRO A 64 3.42 -2.43 -9.87
C PRO A 64 4.27 -2.93 -8.69
N GLY A 65 5.12 -2.08 -8.09
CA GLY A 65 6.00 -2.47 -6.99
C GLY A 65 7.40 -2.90 -7.42
N GLY A 66 8.25 -3.16 -6.42
CA GLY A 66 9.69 -3.42 -6.60
C GLY A 66 10.10 -4.90 -6.67
N SER A 67 9.16 -5.82 -6.57
CA SER A 67 9.41 -7.26 -6.68
C SER A 67 8.13 -8.02 -7.00
N TRP A 68 8.23 -9.28 -7.44
CA TRP A 68 7.06 -10.16 -7.62
C TRP A 68 6.23 -10.32 -6.32
N ARG A 69 6.88 -10.33 -5.15
CA ARG A 69 6.18 -10.38 -3.84
C ARG A 69 5.51 -9.05 -3.51
N GLY A 70 6.18 -7.94 -3.82
CA GLY A 70 5.62 -6.61 -3.65
C GLY A 70 4.40 -6.38 -4.54
N ALA A 71 4.44 -6.88 -5.79
CA ALA A 71 3.30 -6.89 -6.69
C ALA A 71 2.13 -7.72 -6.14
N ALA A 72 2.40 -8.90 -5.55
CA ALA A 72 1.37 -9.72 -4.90
C ALA A 72 0.74 -9.03 -3.67
N GLU A 73 1.53 -8.27 -2.91
CA GLU A 73 1.01 -7.44 -1.80
C GLU A 73 0.09 -6.32 -2.32
N ILE A 74 0.49 -5.65 -3.42
CA ILE A 74 -0.33 -4.64 -4.09
C ILE A 74 -1.64 -5.25 -4.62
N ASP A 75 -1.57 -6.42 -5.26
CA ASP A 75 -2.76 -7.12 -5.78
C ASP A 75 -3.73 -7.52 -4.65
N ALA A 76 -3.19 -8.00 -3.53
CA ALA A 76 -3.99 -8.28 -2.33
C ALA A 76 -4.66 -7.02 -1.78
N ALA A 77 -3.96 -5.86 -1.79
CA ALA A 77 -4.55 -4.58 -1.41
C ALA A 77 -5.68 -4.16 -2.38
N ILE A 78 -5.47 -4.29 -3.69
CA ILE A 78 -6.49 -4.01 -4.72
C ILE A 78 -7.73 -4.88 -4.53
N ALA A 79 -7.56 -6.16 -4.20
CA ALA A 79 -8.67 -7.10 -3.96
C ALA A 79 -9.56 -6.69 -2.77
N THR A 80 -9.05 -5.88 -1.83
CA THR A 80 -9.88 -5.31 -0.76
C THR A 80 -10.73 -4.12 -1.22
N LEU A 81 -10.34 -3.47 -2.32
CA LEU A 81 -11.00 -2.31 -2.91
C LEU A 81 -12.05 -2.69 -3.95
N THR A 82 -11.77 -3.75 -4.72
CA THR A 82 -12.62 -4.16 -5.85
C THR A 82 -12.38 -5.62 -6.22
N GLY A 83 -13.40 -6.28 -6.78
CA GLY A 83 -13.26 -7.59 -7.42
C GLY A 83 -12.93 -7.54 -8.91
N GLN A 84 -12.72 -6.33 -9.46
CA GLN A 84 -12.36 -6.15 -10.87
C GLN A 84 -10.88 -6.50 -11.11
N PRO A 85 -10.52 -7.06 -12.27
CA PRO A 85 -9.13 -7.38 -12.58
C PRO A 85 -8.31 -6.12 -12.87
N VAL A 86 -7.00 -6.17 -12.58
CA VAL A 86 -6.03 -5.21 -13.12
C VAL A 86 -5.91 -5.40 -14.62
N ARG A 87 -6.21 -4.35 -15.38
CA ARG A 87 -6.29 -4.38 -16.85
C ARG A 87 -5.18 -3.59 -17.53
N VAL A 88 -4.67 -2.57 -16.85
CA VAL A 88 -3.59 -1.70 -17.31
C VAL A 88 -2.63 -1.47 -16.15
N VAL A 89 -1.33 -1.56 -16.43
CA VAL A 89 -0.26 -1.15 -15.53
C VAL A 89 0.49 0.01 -16.19
N ILE A 90 0.73 1.08 -15.44
CA ILE A 90 1.48 2.25 -15.90
C ILE A 90 2.74 2.39 -15.04
N ASP A 91 3.89 2.19 -15.67
CA ASP A 91 5.20 2.43 -15.05
C ASP A 91 5.58 3.90 -15.25
N THR A 92 5.69 4.65 -14.16
CA THR A 92 5.88 6.11 -14.23
C THR A 92 7.34 6.54 -14.35
N GLY A 93 8.30 5.61 -14.23
CA GLY A 93 9.73 5.92 -14.34
C GLY A 93 10.62 4.68 -14.36
N GLY A 94 11.93 4.90 -14.53
CA GLY A 94 12.92 3.81 -14.67
C GLY A 94 13.45 3.22 -13.37
N GLN A 95 13.04 3.72 -12.20
CA GLN A 95 13.45 3.11 -10.92
C GLN A 95 12.77 1.76 -10.75
N ASP A 96 13.49 0.79 -10.23
CA ASP A 96 13.07 -0.59 -9.98
C ASP A 96 11.65 -0.75 -9.39
N HIS A 97 11.29 0.02 -8.35
CA HIS A 97 9.96 -0.03 -7.72
C HIS A 97 8.80 0.47 -8.61
N ARG A 98 9.11 0.99 -9.79
CA ARG A 98 8.13 1.49 -10.77
C ARG A 98 7.78 0.47 -11.84
N TRP A 99 8.49 -0.67 -11.92
CA TRP A 99 8.30 -1.63 -13.02
C TRP A 99 8.72 -3.08 -12.73
N LEU A 100 9.55 -3.36 -11.70
CA LEU A 100 9.99 -4.73 -11.43
C LEU A 100 8.83 -5.67 -11.06
N GLY A 101 7.74 -5.15 -10.51
CA GLY A 101 6.53 -5.91 -10.23
C GLY A 101 5.79 -6.46 -11.47
N ASN A 102 6.21 -6.10 -12.69
CA ASN A 102 5.72 -6.71 -13.93
C ASN A 102 6.18 -8.17 -14.14
N SER A 103 7.03 -8.70 -13.25
CA SER A 103 7.66 -10.03 -13.32
C SER A 103 6.82 -11.18 -12.80
#